data_AF-A0A811PFK0-F1
#
_entry.id   AF-A0A811PFK0-F1
#
_cell.length_a   1.000
_cell.length_b   1.000
_cell.length_c   1.000
_cell.angle_alpha   90.00
_cell.angle_beta   90.00
_cell.angle_gamma   90.00
#
_symmetry.space_group_name_H-M   'P 1'
#
loop_
_entity.id
_entity.type
_entity.pdbx_description
1 polymer ?
#
loop_
_entity_poly.entity_id
_entity_poly.type
_entity_poly.pdbx_seq_one_letter_code
_entity_poly.pdbx_strand_id
1 'polypeptide(L)'
;MRGLRLWEFLSGELPCPALPDRPVQPVIPPENSEEEQKKLREAYDDDMASYMSHFRAYRTWLDEDARAGAVLVASMEKHLAGEVIRLDHAAQMWAVLRQRYEPSGQSTYIAALVKNNHCKEVVID
;
A
#
# COMPACT_ATOMS: atom_id res chain seq x y z
N MET A 1 -6.35 -20.59 -14.45
CA MET A 1 -6.24 -20.01 -13.10
C MET A 1 -4.81 -19.50 -12.91
N ARG A 2 -4.56 -18.19 -13.13
CA ARG A 2 -3.24 -17.55 -13.00
C ARG A 2 -3.03 -17.08 -11.55
N GLY A 3 -2.94 -18.02 -10.61
CA GLY A 3 -2.26 -17.70 -9.35
C GLY A 3 -0.78 -17.52 -9.68
N LEU A 4 -0.16 -16.45 -9.20
CA LEU A 4 1.30 -16.18 -9.07
C LEU A 4 1.83 -14.87 -9.68
N ARG A 5 1.05 -14.11 -10.47
CA ARG A 5 1.54 -12.81 -10.99
C ARG A 5 1.40 -11.63 -10.04
N LEU A 6 0.97 -11.86 -8.80
CA LEU A 6 0.80 -10.82 -7.79
C LEU A 6 2.05 -9.95 -7.66
N TRP A 7 3.22 -10.59 -7.57
CA TRP A 7 4.48 -9.86 -7.46
C TRP A 7 4.80 -9.04 -8.70
N GLU A 8 4.50 -9.54 -9.90
CA GLU A 8 4.74 -8.81 -11.17
C GLU A 8 3.88 -7.53 -11.26
N PHE A 9 2.65 -7.56 -10.72
CA PHE A 9 1.78 -6.38 -10.62
C PHE A 9 2.31 -5.37 -9.60
N LEU A 10 2.72 -5.86 -8.42
CA LEU A 10 3.19 -5.01 -7.34
C LEU A 10 4.57 -4.39 -7.60
N SER A 11 5.46 -5.11 -8.29
CA SER A 11 6.79 -4.62 -8.67
C SER A 11 6.75 -3.70 -9.88
N GLY A 12 5.63 -3.65 -10.61
CA GLY A 12 5.52 -2.95 -11.88
C GLY A 12 6.25 -3.65 -13.04
N GLU A 13 6.72 -4.88 -12.84
CA GLU A 13 7.31 -5.70 -13.91
C GLU A 13 6.29 -6.04 -15.01
N LEU A 14 5.01 -6.10 -14.66
CA LEU A 14 3.94 -6.24 -15.64
C LEU A 14 3.37 -4.86 -16.00
N PRO A 15 3.76 -4.29 -17.15
CA PRO A 15 3.31 -2.95 -17.52
C PRO A 15 1.80 -2.94 -17.72
N CYS A 16 1.16 -1.84 -17.29
CA CYS A 16 -0.23 -1.60 -17.60
C CYS A 16 -0.41 -1.55 -19.12
N PRO A 17 -1.26 -2.40 -19.72
CA PRO A 17 -1.58 -2.28 -21.13
C PRO A 17 -2.21 -0.90 -21.36
N ALA A 18 -1.87 -0.26 -22.49
CA ALA A 18 -2.48 1.01 -22.85
C ALA A 18 -4.00 0.85 -22.97
N LEU A 19 -4.75 1.89 -22.56
CA LEU A 19 -6.19 1.93 -22.81
C LEU A 19 -6.38 1.93 -24.34
N PRO A 20 -7.06 0.92 -24.91
CA PRO A 20 -7.22 0.86 -26.35
C PRO A 20 -8.19 1.95 -26.81
N ASP A 21 -7.83 2.60 -27.91
CA ASP A 21 -8.69 3.60 -28.57
C ASP A 21 -9.83 2.92 -29.31
N ARG A 22 -11.04 3.47 -29.18
CA ARG A 22 -12.20 2.94 -29.89
C ARG A 22 -12.06 3.25 -31.39
N PRO A 23 -12.25 2.25 -32.28
CA PRO A 23 -12.32 2.47 -33.72
C PRO A 23 -13.45 3.45 -34.08
N VAL A 24 -13.17 4.42 -34.94
CA VAL A 24 -14.16 5.37 -35.43
C VAL A 24 -14.95 4.72 -36.56
N GLN A 25 -16.28 4.84 -36.51
CA GLN A 25 -17.13 4.32 -37.57
C GLN A 25 -16.78 4.99 -38.91
N PRO A 26 -16.47 4.23 -39.97
CA PRO A 26 -16.15 4.81 -41.26
C PRO A 26 -17.39 5.47 -41.85
N VAL A 27 -17.22 6.70 -42.33
CA VAL A 27 -18.22 7.35 -43.18
C VAL A 27 -18.09 6.72 -44.57
N ILE A 28 -19.09 5.94 -44.98
CA ILE A 28 -19.08 5.25 -46.28
C ILE A 28 -19.80 6.13 -47.30
N PRO A 29 -19.10 6.71 -48.29
CA PRO A 29 -19.73 7.47 -49.35
C PRO A 29 -20.61 6.56 -50.22
N PRO A 30 -21.80 7.02 -50.65
CA PRO A 30 -22.69 6.24 -51.53
C PRO A 30 -22.11 6.04 -52.94
N GLU A 31 -21.09 6.82 -53.31
CA GLU A 31 -20.39 6.71 -54.60
C GLU A 31 -19.45 5.50 -54.68
N ASN A 32 -19.10 4.90 -53.55
CA ASN A 32 -18.26 3.70 -53.51
C ASN A 32 -19.03 2.50 -54.07
N SER A 33 -18.33 1.64 -54.82
CA SER A 33 -18.87 0.36 -55.29
C SER A 33 -19.30 -0.53 -54.12
N GLU A 34 -20.26 -1.42 -54.33
CA GLU A 34 -20.77 -2.32 -53.28
C GLU A 34 -19.65 -3.16 -52.64
N GLU A 35 -18.67 -3.56 -53.44
CA GLU A 35 -17.45 -4.27 -53.01
C GLU A 35 -16.58 -3.41 -52.08
N GLU A 36 -16.36 -2.14 -52.42
CA GLU A 36 -15.62 -1.20 -51.57
C GLU A 36 -16.35 -0.89 -50.27
N GLN A 37 -17.67 -0.72 -50.31
CA GLN A 37 -18.48 -0.51 -49.11
C GLN A 37 -18.43 -1.72 -48.18
N LYS A 38 -18.50 -2.94 -48.75
CA LYS A 38 -18.36 -4.19 -48.00
C LYS A 38 -16.98 -4.29 -47.36
N LYS A 39 -15.92 -4.01 -48.11
CA LYS A 39 -14.54 -4.04 -47.60
C LYS A 39 -14.31 -3.05 -46.46
N LEU A 40 -14.90 -1.85 -46.54
CA LEU A 40 -14.82 -0.86 -45.45
C LEU A 40 -15.54 -1.32 -44.18
N ARG A 41 -16.68 -2.01 -44.31
CA ARG A 41 -17.39 -2.59 -43.17
C ARG A 41 -16.60 -3.74 -42.54
N GLU A 42 -16.08 -4.65 -43.36
CA GLU A 42 -15.26 -5.77 -42.88
C GLU A 42 -14.00 -5.28 -42.15
N ALA A 43 -13.30 -4.28 -42.70
CA ALA A 43 -12.15 -3.68 -42.03
C ALA A 43 -12.52 -3.05 -40.67
N TYR A 44 -13.66 -2.37 -40.58
CA TYR A 44 -14.13 -1.82 -39.30
C TYR A 44 -14.52 -2.91 -38.30
N ASP A 45 -15.14 -4.00 -38.75
CA ASP A 45 -15.50 -5.13 -37.88
C ASP A 45 -14.25 -5.84 -37.34
N ASP A 46 -13.21 -5.99 -38.18
CA ASP A 46 -11.90 -6.52 -37.78
C ASP A 46 -11.22 -5.61 -36.74
N ASP A 47 -11.21 -4.29 -36.98
CA ASP A 47 -10.68 -3.31 -36.02
C ASP A 47 -11.47 -3.32 -34.71
N MET A 48 -12.80 -3.46 -34.77
CA MET A 48 -13.66 -3.58 -33.59
C MET A 48 -13.38 -4.86 -32.80
N ALA A 49 -13.16 -5.98 -33.48
CA ALA A 49 -12.79 -7.24 -32.84
C ALA A 49 -11.43 -7.13 -32.13
N SER A 50 -10.46 -6.49 -32.76
CA SER A 50 -9.13 -6.20 -32.18
C SER A 50 -9.26 -5.29 -30.94
N TYR A 51 -10.01 -4.19 -31.05
CA TYR A 51 -10.32 -3.30 -29.93
C TYR A 51 -10.95 -4.06 -28.76
N MET A 52 -11.96 -4.88 -29.01
CA MET A 52 -12.65 -5.65 -27.97
C MET A 52 -11.71 -6.64 -27.27
N SER A 53 -10.78 -7.25 -28.00
CA SER A 53 -9.75 -8.13 -27.44
C SER A 53 -8.81 -7.35 -26.51
N HIS A 54 -8.25 -6.23 -26.98
CA HIS A 54 -7.39 -5.37 -26.17
C HIS A 54 -8.11 -4.79 -24.96
N PHE A 55 -9.38 -4.41 -25.10
CA PHE A 55 -10.18 -3.86 -24.01
C PHE A 55 -10.45 -4.90 -22.93
N ARG A 56 -10.69 -6.17 -23.31
CA ARG A 56 -10.81 -7.28 -22.36
C ARG A 56 -9.50 -7.53 -21.63
N ALA A 57 -8.36 -7.50 -22.32
CA ALA A 57 -7.05 -7.63 -21.70
C ALA A 57 -6.80 -6.49 -20.70
N TYR A 58 -7.09 -5.24 -21.07
CA TYR A 58 -6.99 -4.08 -20.20
C TYR A 58 -7.88 -4.21 -18.95
N ARG A 59 -9.14 -4.62 -19.12
CA ARG A 59 -10.07 -4.86 -18.00
C ARG A 59 -9.59 -5.96 -17.07
N THR A 60 -9.03 -7.03 -17.63
CA THR A 60 -8.46 -8.13 -16.84
C THR A 60 -7.26 -7.65 -16.03
N TRP A 61 -6.41 -6.80 -16.61
CA TRP A 61 -5.30 -6.19 -15.89
C TRP A 61 -5.77 -5.34 -14.69
N LEU A 62 -6.80 -4.51 -14.87
CA LEU A 62 -7.35 -3.69 -13.78
C LEU A 62 -7.93 -4.53 -12.63
N ASP A 63 -8.60 -5.65 -12.94
CA ASP A 63 -9.13 -6.55 -11.91
C ASP A 63 -8.01 -7.22 -11.10
N GLU A 64 -6.96 -7.66 -11.78
CA GLU A 64 -5.77 -8.25 -11.16
C GLU A 64 -5.01 -7.23 -10.28
N ASP A 65 -4.88 -5.98 -10.73
CA ASP A 65 -4.29 -4.87 -9.97
C ASP A 65 -5.10 -4.54 -8.72
N ALA A 66 -6.43 -4.41 -8.85
CA ALA A 66 -7.32 -4.18 -7.71
C ALA A 66 -7.23 -5.32 -6.68
N ARG A 67 -7.16 -6.57 -7.15
CA ARG A 67 -6.97 -7.74 -6.29
C ARG A 67 -5.61 -7.72 -5.59
N ALA A 68 -4.56 -7.32 -6.30
CA ALA A 68 -3.23 -7.17 -5.74
C ALA A 68 -3.18 -6.12 -4.62
N GLY A 69 -3.80 -4.96 -4.86
CA GLY A 69 -3.95 -3.90 -3.86
C GLY A 69 -4.72 -4.36 -2.62
N ALA A 70 -5.83 -5.09 -2.80
CA ALA A 70 -6.61 -5.63 -1.68
C ALA A 70 -5.79 -6.61 -0.81
N VAL A 71 -5.00 -7.49 -1.43
CA VAL A 71 -4.12 -8.42 -0.69
C VAL A 71 -3.04 -7.66 0.08
N LEU A 72 -2.43 -6.64 -0.51
CA LEU A 72 -1.45 -5.80 0.18
C LEU A 72 -2.05 -5.09 1.38
N VAL A 73 -3.20 -4.42 1.21
CA VAL A 73 -3.88 -3.69 2.29
C VAL A 73 -4.25 -4.64 3.43
N ALA A 74 -4.86 -5.79 3.12
CA ALA A 74 -5.23 -6.78 4.13
C ALA A 74 -4.02 -7.37 4.87
N SER A 75 -2.86 -7.48 4.21
CA SER A 75 -1.61 -7.91 4.84
C SER A 75 -1.06 -6.84 5.79
N MET A 76 -1.02 -5.58 5.33
CA MET A 76 -0.55 -4.45 6.12
C MET A 76 -1.41 -4.19 7.34
N GLU A 77 -2.74 -4.28 7.24
CA GLU A 77 -3.66 -4.07 8.37
C GLU A 77 -3.35 -5.01 9.55
N LYS A 78 -3.05 -6.28 9.27
CA LYS A 78 -2.67 -7.25 10.31
C LYS A 78 -1.33 -6.91 10.94
N HIS A 79 -0.36 -6.48 10.12
CA HIS A 79 0.95 -6.10 10.62
C HIS A 79 0.86 -4.86 11.51
N LEU A 80 0.21 -3.80 11.02
CA LEU A 80 -0.01 -2.55 11.74
C LEU A 80 -0.78 -2.78 13.05
N ALA A 81 -1.84 -3.60 13.04
CA ALA A 81 -2.56 -3.96 14.26
C ALA A 81 -1.65 -4.66 15.28
N GLY A 82 -0.80 -5.59 14.84
CA GLY A 82 0.18 -6.25 15.69
C GLY A 82 1.24 -5.28 16.25
N GLU A 83 1.71 -4.35 15.44
CA GLU A 83 2.67 -3.33 15.88
C GLU A 83 2.08 -2.37 16.91
N VAL A 84 0.83 -1.94 16.72
CA VAL A 84 0.11 -1.06 17.67
C VAL A 84 -0.08 -1.77 19.02
N ILE A 85 -0.49 -3.03 19.02
CA ILE A 85 -0.64 -3.82 20.26
C ILE A 85 0.71 -3.96 20.98
N ARG A 86 1.78 -4.24 20.22
CA ARG A 86 3.14 -4.36 20.77
C ARG A 86 3.62 -3.03 21.37
N LEU A 87 3.31 -1.90 20.74
CA LEU A 87 3.65 -0.57 21.23
C LEU A 87 2.87 -0.22 22.50
N ASP A 88 1.58 -0.51 22.56
CA ASP A 88 0.77 -0.33 23.77
C ASP A 88 1.31 -1.17 24.93
N HIS A 89 1.66 -2.42 24.67
CA HIS A 89 2.29 -3.28 25.68
C HIS A 89 3.63 -2.73 26.18
N ALA A 90 4.48 -2.22 25.27
CA ALA A 90 5.73 -1.58 25.64
C ALA A 90 5.50 -0.30 26.48
N ALA A 91 4.49 0.51 26.14
CA ALA A 91 4.12 1.70 26.91
C ALA A 91 3.64 1.34 28.33
N GLN A 92 2.83 0.29 28.46
CA GLN A 92 2.39 -0.24 29.76
C GLN A 92 3.58 -0.74 30.59
N MET A 93 4.50 -1.51 29.99
CA MET A 93 5.73 -1.94 30.67
C MET A 93 6.56 -0.75 31.14
N TRP A 94 6.74 0.27 30.30
CA TRP A 94 7.45 1.50 30.67
C TRP A 94 6.76 2.28 31.79
N ALA A 95 5.43 2.32 31.83
CA ALA A 95 4.69 2.94 32.93
C ALA A 95 4.93 2.23 34.27
N VAL A 96 4.95 0.89 34.27
CA VAL A 96 5.25 0.09 35.48
C VAL A 96 6.68 0.32 35.96
N LEU A 97 7.64 0.33 35.03
CA LEU A 97 9.04 0.63 35.37
C LEU A 97 9.18 2.05 35.92
N ARG A 98 8.53 3.03 35.28
CA ARG A 98 8.51 4.41 35.78
C ARG A 98 7.94 4.44 37.18
N GLN A 99 6.78 3.86 37.45
CA GLN A 99 6.20 3.85 38.80
C GLN A 99 7.12 3.22 39.87
N ARG A 100 7.89 2.19 39.51
CA ARG A 100 8.82 1.52 40.45
C ARG A 100 10.11 2.29 40.71
N TYR A 101 10.62 2.98 39.70
CA TYR A 101 11.91 3.68 39.76
C TYR A 101 11.76 5.20 39.80
N GLU A 102 10.53 5.72 39.75
CA GLU A 102 10.23 7.12 39.99
C GLU A 102 10.72 7.43 41.41
N PRO A 103 11.61 8.42 41.56
CA PRO A 103 12.19 8.74 42.84
C PRO A 103 11.07 9.20 43.77
N SER A 104 10.60 8.28 44.62
CA SER A 104 9.66 8.61 45.67
C SER A 104 10.30 9.66 46.57
N GLY A 105 9.51 10.47 47.27
CA GLY A 105 10.01 11.48 48.22
C GLY A 105 11.03 10.94 49.23
N GLN A 106 11.09 9.62 49.44
CA GLN A 106 12.10 8.95 50.25
C GLN A 106 13.48 8.85 49.57
N SER A 107 13.59 8.66 48.25
CA SER A 107 14.90 8.61 47.58
C SER A 107 15.54 10.00 47.49
N THR A 108 14.73 11.05 47.34
CA THR A 108 15.18 12.45 47.45
C THR A 108 15.54 12.81 48.89
N TYR A 109 14.80 12.30 49.88
CA TYR A 109 15.15 12.43 51.30
C TYR A 109 16.47 11.70 51.65
N ILE A 110 16.68 10.48 51.17
CA ILE A 110 17.95 9.75 51.37
C ILE A 110 19.10 10.43 50.62
N ALA A 111 18.89 10.90 49.39
CA ALA A 111 19.90 11.67 48.66
C ALA A 111 20.25 12.98 49.37
N ALA A 112 19.26 13.68 49.94
CA ALA A 112 19.49 14.88 50.74
C ALA A 112 20.22 14.57 52.05
N LEU A 113 19.92 13.45 52.72
CA LEU A 113 20.66 12.99 53.91
C LEU A 113 22.12 12.64 53.59
N VAL A 114 22.38 11.93 52.49
CA VAL A 114 23.75 11.62 52.05
C VAL A 114 24.53 12.90 51.71
N LYS A 115 23.90 13.84 51.00
CA LYS A 115 24.51 15.13 50.64
C LYS A 115 24.79 16.01 51.87
N ASN A 116 23.87 16.02 52.85
CA ASN A 116 24.05 16.76 54.09
C ASN A 116 25.07 16.11 55.03
N ASN A 117 25.20 14.78 55.03
CA ASN A 117 26.23 14.09 55.81
C ASN A 117 27.63 14.28 55.20
N HIS A 118 27.76 14.31 53.86
CA HIS A 118 29.03 14.68 53.21
C HIS A 118 29.42 16.16 53.42
N CYS A 119 28.45 17.07 53.62
CA CYS A 119 28.75 18.46 54.00
C CYS A 119 29.10 18.64 55.48
N LYS A 120 28.86 17.63 56.33
CA LYS A 120 29.19 17.66 57.77
C LYS A 120 30.56 17.08 58.10
N GLU A 121 31.22 16.39 57.16
CA GLU A 121 32.58 15.85 57.36
C GLU A 121 33.70 16.81 56.91
N VAL A 122 33.39 18.03 56.43
CA VAL A 122 34.40 19.00 55.93
C VAL A 122 34.53 20.24 56.82
N VAL A 123 34.13 20.16 58.09
CA VAL A 123 34.50 21.21 59.08
C VAL A 123 34.87 20.56 60.41
N ILE A 124 36.11 20.09 60.53
CA ILE A 124 36.90 20.16 61.76
C ILE A 124 38.36 20.38 61.32
N ASP A 125 38.94 21.46 61.83
CA ASP A 125 40.36 21.88 61.74
C ASP A 125 41.36 20.77 62.08
#